data_AF-A0A7T0BXR7-F1
#
_entry.id   AF-A0A7T0BXR7-F1
#
_cell.length_a   1.000
_cell.length_b   1.000
_cell.length_c   1.000
_cell.angle_alpha   90.00
_cell.angle_beta   90.00
_cell.angle_gamma   90.00
#
_symmetry.space_group_name_H-M   'P 1'
#
loop_
_entity.id
_entity.type
_entity.pdbx_description
1 polymer ?
#
loop_
_entity_poly.entity_id
_entity_poly.type
_entity_poly.pdbx_seq_one_letter_code
_entity_poly.pdbx_strand_id
1 'polypeptide(L)' 'MEIELGLLEKIKGENLEFKELYEEHTKLKNRVEELNGMKFLSPEQEVEKKTIQKQKLKTKDRLGEILEQYQSNLH' A
#
# COMPACT_ATOMS: atom_id res chain seq x y z
N MET A 1 2.18 4.64 9.24
CA MET A 1 2.66 5.64 8.28
C MET A 1 1.44 6.41 7.83
N GLU A 2 1.23 7.55 8.45
CA GLU A 2 0.42 8.60 7.86
C GLU A 2 1.35 9.27 6.86
N ILE A 3 1.20 8.91 5.58
CA ILE A 3 1.83 9.69 4.51
C ILE A 3 1.13 11.05 4.59
N GLU A 4 1.88 12.13 4.79
CA GLU A 4 1.32 13.47 4.83
C GLU A 4 0.47 13.71 3.59
N LEU A 5 -0.83 14.00 3.78
CA LEU A 5 -1.78 14.20 2.70
C LEU A 5 -1.29 15.22 1.67
N GLY A 6 -0.61 16.28 2.12
CA GLY A 6 -0.03 17.30 1.23
C GLY A 6 1.09 16.76 0.33
N LEU A 7 1.92 15.84 0.83
CA LEU A 7 2.99 15.21 0.03
C LEU A 7 2.40 14.15 -0.91
N LEU A 8 1.39 13.40 -0.43
CA LEU A 8 0.67 12.41 -1.21
C LEU A 8 0.01 13.04 -2.44
N GLU A 9 -0.68 14.18 -2.30
CA GLU A 9 -1.34 14.84 -3.42
C GLU A 9 -0.35 15.33 -4.48
N LYS A 10 0.80 15.88 -4.06
CA LYS A 10 1.87 16.29 -4.99
C LYS A 10 2.43 15.11 -5.76
N ILE A 11 2.88 14.06 -5.06
CA ILE A 11 3.46 12.88 -5.69
C ILE A 11 2.44 12.15 -6.56
N LYS A 12 1.16 12.11 -6.18
CA LYS A 12 0.11 11.55 -7.05
C LYS A 12 -0.10 12.33 -8.35
N GLY A 13 0.13 13.64 -8.33
CA GLY A 13 0.07 14.49 -9.52
C GLY A 13 1.27 14.31 -10.45
N GLU A 14 2.45 14.09 -9.87
CA GLU A 14 3.71 13.97 -10.62
C GLU A 14 4.09 12.53 -10.99
N ASN A 15 3.64 11.56 -10.20
CA ASN A 15 4.06 10.17 -10.29
C ASN A 15 2.83 9.24 -10.29
N LEU A 16 2.46 8.80 -11.49
CA LEU A 16 1.38 7.84 -11.72
C LEU A 16 1.64 6.50 -11.00
N GLU A 17 2.89 6.04 -10.97
CA GLU A 17 3.27 4.79 -10.32
C GLU A 17 2.95 4.83 -8.81
N PHE A 18 3.26 5.95 -8.14
CA PHE A 18 2.89 6.15 -6.74
C PHE A 18 1.39 6.11 -6.51
N LYS A 19 0.61 6.75 -7.41
CA LYS A 19 -0.85 6.73 -7.33
C LYS A 19 -1.39 5.31 -7.41
N GLU A 20 -0.93 4.53 -8.39
CA GLU A 20 -1.34 3.13 -8.56
C GLU A 20 -0.94 2.27 -7.36
N LEU A 21 0.30 2.41 -6.87
CA LEU A 21 0.78 1.72 -5.67
C LEU A 21 -0.07 2.08 -4.44
N TYR A 22 -0.48 3.34 -4.29
CA TYR A 22 -1.31 3.76 -3.16
C TYR A 22 -2.72 3.17 -3.23
N GLU A 23 -3.31 3.15 -4.43
CA GLU A 23 -4.60 2.48 -4.66
C GLU A 23 -4.52 0.98 -4.39
N GLU A 24 -3.45 0.33 -4.85
CA GLU A 24 -3.19 -1.08 -4.58
C GLU A 24 -3.00 -1.35 -3.09
N HIS A 25 -2.19 -0.56 -2.38
CA HIS A 25 -2.03 -0.67 -0.94
C HIS A 25 -3.37 -0.53 -0.19
N THR A 26 -4.24 0.38 -0.64
CA THR A 26 -5.57 0.58 -0.06
C THR A 26 -6.49 -0.61 -0.31
N LYS A 27 -6.50 -1.14 -1.55
CA LYS A 27 -7.23 -2.36 -1.90
C LYS A 27 -6.77 -3.56 -1.08
N LEU A 28 -5.45 -3.77 -0.98
CA LEU A 28 -4.84 -4.84 -0.19
C LEU A 28 -5.20 -4.69 1.29
N LYS A 29 -5.17 -3.46 1.83
CA LYS A 29 -5.59 -3.20 3.21
C LYS A 29 -7.05 -3.60 3.43
N ASN A 30 -7.98 -3.11 2.59
CA ASN A 30 -9.40 -3.46 2.70
C ASN A 30 -9.61 -4.96 2.63
N ARG A 31 -8.95 -5.63 1.68
CA ARG A 31 -9.04 -7.09 1.54
C ARG A 31 -8.53 -7.82 2.79
N VAL A 32 -7.43 -7.38 3.39
CA VAL A 32 -6.96 -7.94 4.68
C VAL A 32 -7.99 -7.72 5.78
N GLU A 33 -8.60 -6.55 5.86
CA GLU A 33 -9.61 -6.25 6.89
C GLU A 33 -10.88 -7.10 6.72
N GLU A 34 -11.36 -7.29 5.49
CA GLU A 34 -12.45 -8.22 5.19
C GLU A 34 -12.12 -9.64 5.66
N LEU A 35 -10.92 -10.14 5.32
CA LEU A 35 -10.44 -11.45 5.77
C LEU A 35 -10.26 -11.52 7.30
N ASN A 36 -9.87 -10.42 7.95
CA ASN A 36 -9.71 -10.38 9.40
C ASN A 36 -11.06 -10.37 10.13
N GLY A 37 -12.09 -9.79 9.52
CA GLY A 37 -13.46 -9.81 10.03
C GLY A 37 -14.14 -11.18 9.91
N MET A 38 -13.65 -12.05 9.03
CA MET A 38 -14.15 -13.42 8.92
C MET A 38 -13.68 -14.26 10.10
N LYS A 39 -14.65 -14.75 10.90
CA LYS A 39 -14.41 -15.57 12.10
C LYS A 39 -13.76 -16.93 11.81
N PHE A 40 -13.95 -17.43 10.58
CA PHE A 40 -13.34 -18.65 10.07
C PHE A 40 -12.85 -18.40 8.65
N LEU A 41 -11.53 -18.40 8.47
CA LEU A 41 -10.90 -18.36 7.16
C LEU A 41 -10.69 -19.79 6.68
N SER A 42 -11.13 -20.09 5.46
CA SER A 42 -10.74 -21.33 4.79
C SER A 42 -9.22 -21.37 4.57
N PRO A 43 -8.60 -22.54 4.43
CA PRO A 43 -7.16 -22.66 4.15
C PRO A 43 -6.71 -21.84 2.92
N GLU A 44 -7.55 -21.75 1.89
CA GLU A 44 -7.32 -20.86 0.74
C GLU A 44 -7.27 -19.38 1.13
N GLN A 45 -8.15 -18.96 2.03
CA GLN A 45 -8.23 -17.58 2.51
C GLN A 45 -7.07 -17.23 3.46
N GLU A 46 -6.55 -18.19 4.23
CA GLU A 46 -5.33 -17.99 5.02
C GLU A 46 -4.09 -17.77 4.13
N VAL A 47 -4.00 -18.53 3.03
CA VAL A 47 -2.94 -18.35 2.01
C VAL A 47 -3.09 -17.01 1.29
N GLU A 48 -4.32 -16.64 0.90
CA GLU A 48 -4.64 -15.34 0.31
C GLU A 48 -4.26 -14.20 1.27
N LYS A 49 -4.66 -14.28 2.55
CA LYS A 49 -4.30 -13.30 3.60
C LYS A 49 -2.79 -13.11 3.73
N LYS A 50 -2.02 -14.21 3.78
CA LYS A 50 -0.54 -14.14 3.82
C LYS A 50 0.04 -13.50 2.57
N THR A 51 -0.52 -13.81 1.40
CA THR A 51 -0.09 -13.24 0.12
C THR A 51 -0.35 -11.74 0.08
N ILE A 52 -1.55 -11.32 0.47
CA ILE A 52 -1.93 -9.91 0.52
C ILE A 52 -1.09 -9.15 1.54
N GLN A 53 -0.80 -9.73 2.72
CA GLN A 53 0.10 -9.10 3.70
C GLN A 53 1.50 -8.88 3.14
N LYS A 54 2.06 -9.86 2.40
CA LYS A 54 3.35 -9.72 1.73
C LYS A 54 3.31 -8.65 0.63
N GLN A 55 2.26 -8.65 -0.19
CA GLN A 55 2.08 -7.61 -1.21
C GLN A 55 1.99 -6.23 -0.57
N LYS A 56 1.18 -6.07 0.49
CA LYS A 56 1.04 -4.82 1.23
C LYS A 56 2.39 -4.32 1.78
N LEU A 57 3.23 -5.22 2.28
CA LEU A 57 4.60 -4.90 2.69
C LEU A 57 5.43 -4.38 1.51
N LYS A 58 5.45 -5.11 0.38
CA LYS A 58 6.16 -4.66 -0.83
C LYS A 58 5.67 -3.30 -1.33
N THR A 59 4.36 -3.11 -1.41
CA THR A 59 3.76 -1.85 -1.87
C THR A 59 4.11 -0.71 -0.91
N LYS A 60 4.12 -0.97 0.40
CA LYS A 60 4.56 0.00 1.40
C LYS A 60 6.03 0.37 1.25
N ASP A 61 6.92 -0.62 1.07
CA ASP A 61 8.34 -0.38 0.81
C ASP A 61 8.53 0.48 -0.43
N ARG A 62 7.83 0.13 -1.53
CA ARG A 62 7.86 0.88 -2.80
C ARG A 62 7.39 2.33 -2.63
N LEU A 63 6.29 2.55 -1.90
CA LEU A 63 5.79 3.89 -1.57
C LEU A 63 6.84 4.69 -0.78
N GLY A 64 7.51 4.05 0.18
CA GLY A 64 8.60 4.65 0.95
C GLY A 64 9.78 5.05 0.08
N GLU A 65 10.24 4.17 -0.81
CA GLU A 65 11.32 4.47 -1.75
C GLU A 65 10.98 5.66 -2.65
N ILE A 66 9.76 5.73 -3.19
CA ILE A 66 9.33 6.86 -4.02
C ILE A 66 9.28 8.15 -3.19
N LEU A 67 8.82 8.08 -1.94
CA LEU A 67 8.80 9.23 -1.04
C LEU A 67 10.21 9.75 -0.75
N GLU A 68 11.16 8.86 -0.42
CA GLU A 68 12.56 9.22 -0.19
C GLU A 68 13.23 9.78 -1.44
N GLN A 69 12.98 9.16 -2.61
CA GLN A 69 13.44 9.66 -3.91
C GLN A 69 12.91 11.06 -4.18
N TYR A 70 11.61 11.28 -3.96
CA TYR A 70 10.97 12.57 -4.19
C TYR A 70 11.48 13.65 -3.22
N GLN A 71 11.61 13.32 -1.94
CA GLN A 71 12.21 14.24 -0.95
C GLN A 71 13.67 14.57 -1.28
N SER A 72 14.43 13.62 -1.80
CA SER A 72 15.82 13.83 -2.22
C SER A 72 15.91 14.66 -3.50
N ASN A 73 14.94 14.55 -4.42
CA ASN A 73 14.90 15.31 -5.66
C ASN A 73 14.42 16.76 -5.44
N LEU A 74 13.70 17.02 -4.36
CA LEU A 74 13.19 18.35 -4.00
C LEU A 74 14.25 19.24 -3.32
N HIS A 75 15.44 18.70 -2.99
CA HIS A 75 16.58 19.42 -2.40
C HIS A 75 17.58 19.82 -3.49
#